data_AF-A0A098ETH0-F1
#
_entry.id   AF-A0A098ETH0-F1
#
_cell.length_a   1.000
_cell.length_b   1.000
_cell.length_c   1.000
_cell.angle_alpha   90.00
_cell.angle_beta   90.00
_cell.angle_gamma   90.00
#
_symmetry.space_group_name_H-M   'P 1'
#
loop_
_entity.id
_entity.type
_entity.pdbx_description
1 polymer ?
#
loop_
_entity_poly.entity_id
_entity_poly.type
_entity_poly.pdbx_seq_one_letter_code
_entity_poly.pdbx_strand_id
1 'polypeptide(L)'
;MKNFIWGVKKIFSINSRRNRVLVLLSPLFIIGTVHLTTSTSHTHLSDNAWIMTALTYWGLSGLMIALFISKLELKGWLKNPVFSRKWLVIGLLIGIFPALGILLPNLKLLADYPVITLFLFLVALINPLFEEGYWRGLLLDAGKDYPRWAIILYSTFFFVLSHPLMWGVFSIANRSVQMYITLFIMGIVW
;
A
#
# COMPACT_ATOMS: atom_id res chain seq x y z
N MET A 1 27.23 -4.81 14.27
CA MET A 1 25.98 -4.44 13.57
C MET A 1 26.10 -4.32 12.05
N LYS A 2 27.05 -3.55 11.47
CA LYS A 2 27.17 -3.39 10.00
C LYS A 2 27.32 -4.72 9.23
N ASN A 3 28.13 -5.65 9.73
CA ASN A 3 28.38 -6.95 9.06
C ASN A 3 27.15 -7.88 9.09
N PHE A 4 26.32 -7.80 10.13
CA PHE A 4 25.08 -8.57 10.24
C PHE A 4 24.02 -8.09 9.23
N ILE A 5 23.82 -6.77 9.16
CA ILE A 5 22.88 -6.16 8.20
C ILE A 5 23.31 -6.44 6.75
N TRP A 6 24.62 -6.48 6.48
CA TRP A 6 25.14 -6.80 5.14
C TRP A 6 24.95 -8.28 4.77
N GLY A 7 25.15 -9.20 5.72
CA GLY A 7 24.90 -10.63 5.52
C GLY A 7 23.44 -10.97 5.22
N VAL A 8 22.49 -10.36 5.94
CA VAL A 8 21.04 -10.54 5.71
C VAL A 8 20.62 -10.04 4.32
N LYS A 9 21.13 -8.89 3.86
CA LYS A 9 20.82 -8.37 2.52
C LYS A 9 21.39 -9.19 1.36
N LYS A 10 22.46 -9.95 1.60
CA LYS A 10 22.98 -10.89 0.58
C LYS A 10 22.03 -12.09 0.39
N ILE A 11 21.31 -12.47 1.45
CA ILE A 11 20.32 -13.56 1.43
C ILE A 11 19.00 -13.09 0.81
N PHE A 12 18.51 -11.92 1.23
CA PHE A 12 17.27 -11.32 0.74
C PHE A 12 17.59 -10.24 -0.32
N SER A 13 17.59 -10.67 -1.58
CA SER A 13 17.68 -9.78 -2.74
C SER A 13 16.70 -10.25 -3.81
N ILE A 14 16.01 -9.32 -4.46
CA ILE A 14 15.10 -9.62 -5.58
C ILE A 14 15.80 -10.21 -6.82
N ASN A 15 17.13 -10.29 -6.83
CA ASN A 15 17.87 -10.89 -7.94
C ASN A 15 17.72 -12.42 -8.03
N SER A 16 17.34 -13.09 -6.92
CA SER A 16 17.12 -14.53 -6.94
C SER A 16 15.66 -14.88 -7.25
N ARG A 17 15.44 -15.92 -8.08
CA ARG A 17 14.08 -16.39 -8.43
C ARG A 17 13.28 -16.80 -7.19
N ARG A 18 13.91 -17.48 -6.23
CA ARG A 18 13.29 -17.88 -4.96
C ARG A 18 12.76 -16.67 -4.19
N ASN A 19 13.57 -15.63 -4.05
CA ASN A 19 13.18 -14.42 -3.31
C ASN A 19 12.06 -13.66 -4.01
N ARG A 20 12.07 -13.62 -5.35
CA ARG A 20 10.97 -13.03 -6.12
C ARG A 20 9.67 -13.77 -5.89
N VAL A 21 9.68 -15.11 -5.86
CA VAL A 21 8.49 -15.90 -5.52
C VAL A 21 8.02 -15.60 -4.08
N LEU A 22 8.92 -15.48 -3.11
CA LEU A 22 8.55 -15.09 -1.75
C LEU A 22 7.88 -13.71 -1.71
N VAL A 23 8.44 -12.74 -2.43
CA VAL A 23 7.84 -11.40 -2.55
C VAL A 23 6.47 -11.48 -3.23
N LEU A 24 6.34 -12.22 -4.31
CA LEU A 24 5.05 -12.41 -5.01
C LEU A 24 4.04 -13.24 -4.20
N LEU A 25 4.43 -13.99 -3.18
CA LEU A 25 3.49 -14.65 -2.28
C LEU A 25 3.18 -13.80 -1.03
N SER A 26 3.99 -12.77 -0.77
CA SER A 26 3.83 -11.94 0.41
C SER A 26 2.47 -11.20 0.52
N PRO A 27 1.75 -10.84 -0.56
CA PRO A 27 0.42 -10.23 -0.41
C PRO A 27 -0.54 -11.10 0.39
N LEU A 28 -0.54 -12.43 0.15
CA LEU A 28 -1.38 -13.38 0.89
C LEU A 28 -1.02 -13.40 2.38
N PHE A 29 0.27 -13.41 2.69
CA PHE A 29 0.77 -13.41 4.06
C PHE A 29 0.44 -12.10 4.79
N ILE A 30 0.67 -10.94 4.15
CA ILE A 30 0.38 -9.63 4.73
C ILE A 30 -1.11 -9.47 4.96
N ILE A 31 -1.93 -9.74 3.93
CA ILE A 31 -3.40 -9.62 4.04
C ILE A 31 -3.92 -10.54 5.14
N GLY A 32 -3.50 -11.81 5.17
CA GLY A 32 -3.94 -12.77 6.18
C GLY A 32 -3.52 -12.34 7.60
N THR A 33 -2.27 -11.93 7.79
CA THR A 33 -1.76 -11.50 9.10
C THR A 33 -2.47 -10.24 9.57
N VAL A 34 -2.59 -9.22 8.71
CA VAL A 34 -3.27 -7.98 9.07
C VAL A 34 -4.74 -8.24 9.33
N HIS A 35 -5.43 -9.05 8.52
CA HIS A 35 -6.84 -9.42 8.77
C HIS A 35 -7.03 -10.05 10.15
N LEU A 36 -6.16 -10.99 10.55
CA LEU A 36 -6.22 -11.62 11.87
C LEU A 36 -5.96 -10.62 12.99
N THR A 37 -4.92 -9.79 12.84
CA THR A 37 -4.61 -8.73 13.81
C THR A 37 -5.74 -7.74 13.94
N THR A 38 -6.32 -7.29 12.83
CA THR A 38 -7.45 -6.34 12.81
C THR A 38 -8.69 -6.95 13.43
N SER A 39 -9.04 -8.19 13.08
CA SER A 39 -10.21 -8.87 13.63
C SER A 39 -10.12 -9.03 15.14
N THR A 40 -8.94 -9.43 15.64
CA THR A 40 -8.66 -9.53 17.08
C THR A 40 -8.63 -8.16 17.75
N SER A 41 -8.07 -7.15 17.09
CA SER A 41 -8.02 -5.79 17.64
C SER A 41 -9.41 -5.17 17.70
N HIS A 42 -10.28 -5.45 16.73
CA HIS A 42 -11.63 -4.93 16.68
C HIS A 42 -12.48 -5.43 17.85
N THR A 43 -12.30 -6.69 18.28
CA THR A 43 -12.98 -7.21 19.48
C THR A 43 -12.57 -6.52 20.78
N HIS A 44 -11.37 -5.93 20.85
CA HIS A 44 -10.84 -5.29 22.07
C HIS A 44 -10.82 -3.76 22.03
N LEU A 45 -10.69 -3.16 20.85
CA LEU A 45 -10.48 -1.72 20.65
C LEU A 45 -11.60 -1.07 19.82
N SER A 46 -12.58 -1.85 19.36
CA SER A 46 -13.68 -1.42 18.48
C SER A 46 -13.17 -0.56 17.32
N ASP A 47 -13.53 0.71 17.31
CA ASP A 47 -13.31 1.64 16.21
C ASP A 47 -11.83 2.00 16.09
N ASN A 48 -11.05 1.88 17.17
CA ASN A 48 -9.61 2.16 17.16
C ASN A 48 -8.76 1.01 16.57
N ALA A 49 -9.38 -0.08 16.11
CA ALA A 49 -8.68 -1.18 15.44
C ALA A 49 -7.93 -0.72 14.17
N TRP A 50 -8.29 0.43 13.59
CA TRP A 50 -7.57 1.02 12.46
C TRP A 50 -6.10 1.30 12.78
N ILE A 51 -5.75 1.62 14.03
CA ILE A 51 -4.36 1.89 14.44
C ILE A 51 -3.55 0.61 14.33
N MET A 52 -4.05 -0.50 14.90
CA MET A 52 -3.37 -1.79 14.84
C MET A 52 -3.27 -2.31 13.40
N THR A 53 -4.31 -2.05 12.60
CA THR A 53 -4.32 -2.35 11.16
C THR A 53 -3.21 -1.61 10.43
N ALA A 54 -3.13 -0.28 10.60
CA ALA A 54 -2.12 0.57 9.98
C ALA A 54 -0.70 0.16 10.39
N LEU A 55 -0.45 0.00 11.69
CA LEU A 55 0.86 -0.37 12.21
C LEU A 55 1.33 -1.73 11.71
N THR A 56 0.45 -2.73 11.70
CA THR A 56 0.79 -4.07 11.24
C THR A 56 1.03 -4.08 9.73
N TYR A 57 0.17 -3.39 8.97
CA TYR A 57 0.30 -3.26 7.53
C TYR A 57 1.59 -2.54 7.12
N TRP A 58 1.85 -1.35 7.67
CA TRP A 58 3.07 -0.57 7.43
C TRP A 58 4.32 -1.30 7.90
N GLY A 59 4.24 -1.97 9.06
CA GLY A 59 5.33 -2.76 9.59
C GLY A 59 5.73 -3.90 8.65
N LEU A 60 4.76 -4.68 8.17
CA LEU A 60 5.01 -5.81 7.28
C LEU A 60 5.45 -5.37 5.88
N SER A 61 4.74 -4.41 5.27
CA SER A 61 5.12 -3.87 3.95
C SER A 61 6.48 -3.18 3.99
N GLY A 62 6.73 -2.37 5.01
CA GLY A 62 8.03 -1.74 5.29
C GLY A 62 9.15 -2.75 5.50
N LEU A 63 8.89 -3.83 6.25
CA LEU A 63 9.84 -4.92 6.45
C LEU A 63 10.17 -5.61 5.13
N MET A 64 9.16 -5.91 4.30
CA MET A 64 9.37 -6.49 2.98
C MET A 64 10.23 -5.59 2.09
N ILE A 65 9.95 -4.28 2.05
CA ILE A 65 10.78 -3.31 1.32
C ILE A 65 12.22 -3.32 1.88
N ALA A 66 12.38 -3.22 3.20
CA ALA A 66 13.69 -3.13 3.83
C ALA A 66 14.57 -4.37 3.62
N LEU A 67 13.95 -5.56 3.61
CA LEU A 67 14.61 -6.85 3.42
C LEU A 67 15.02 -7.06 1.97
N PHE A 68 14.13 -6.81 1.00
CA PHE A 68 14.34 -7.22 -0.39
C PHE A 68 14.92 -6.13 -1.29
N ILE A 69 14.75 -4.85 -0.94
CA ILE A 69 15.20 -3.72 -1.74
C ILE A 69 16.49 -3.12 -1.17
N SER A 70 17.47 -2.89 -2.05
CA SER A 70 18.70 -2.20 -1.69
C SER A 70 18.47 -0.69 -1.56
N LYS A 71 19.36 -0.01 -0.82
CA LYS A 71 19.28 1.46 -0.70
C LYS A 71 19.43 2.16 -2.07
N LEU A 72 20.14 1.55 -3.01
CA LEU A 72 20.35 2.09 -4.35
C LEU A 72 19.07 2.01 -5.17
N GLU A 73 18.38 0.87 -5.14
CA GLU A 73 17.08 0.67 -5.80
C GLU A 73 16.01 1.60 -5.20
N LEU A 74 15.94 1.71 -3.86
CA LEU A 74 15.02 2.64 -3.20
C LEU A 74 15.27 4.11 -3.59
N LYS A 75 16.54 4.52 -3.68
CA LYS A 75 16.89 5.84 -4.23
C LYS A 75 16.51 5.98 -5.70
N GLY A 76 16.53 4.88 -6.45
CA GLY A 76 16.07 4.81 -7.83
C GLY A 76 14.58 5.11 -7.97
N TRP A 77 13.75 4.58 -7.06
CA TRP A 77 12.31 4.86 -7.02
C TRP A 77 11.99 6.34 -6.78
N LEU A 78 12.85 7.05 -6.05
CA LEU A 78 12.70 8.48 -5.76
C LEU A 78 13.27 9.41 -6.85
N LYS A 79 13.84 8.86 -7.93
CA LYS A 79 14.31 9.69 -9.05
C LYS A 79 13.12 10.33 -9.76
N ASN A 80 13.37 11.48 -10.38
CA ASN A 80 12.37 12.13 -11.21
C ASN A 80 11.86 11.13 -12.27
N PRO A 81 10.54 10.97 -12.40
CA PRO A 81 9.98 10.03 -13.36
C PRO A 81 10.36 10.45 -14.79
N VAL A 82 10.66 9.47 -15.65
CA VAL A 82 10.92 9.70 -17.08
C VAL A 82 9.56 9.97 -17.74
N PHE A 83 9.21 11.24 -17.80
CA PHE A 83 7.80 11.65 -17.79
C PHE A 83 7.19 11.85 -19.17
N SER A 84 5.89 11.52 -19.29
CA SER A 84 5.02 12.11 -20.31
C SER A 84 3.96 12.94 -19.59
N ARG A 85 3.80 14.22 -19.98
CA ARG A 85 2.79 15.14 -19.39
C ARG A 85 1.38 14.55 -19.40
N LYS A 86 1.06 13.70 -20.40
CA LYS A 86 -0.24 13.05 -20.55
C LYS A 86 -0.56 12.14 -19.35
N TRP A 87 0.41 11.35 -18.89
CA TRP A 87 0.22 10.40 -17.79
C TRP A 87 0.04 11.10 -16.44
N LEU A 88 0.66 12.27 -16.23
CA LEU A 88 0.38 13.09 -15.05
C LEU A 88 -1.03 13.61 -15.02
N VAL A 89 -1.51 14.14 -16.14
CA VAL A 89 -2.88 14.68 -16.20
C VAL A 89 -3.88 13.56 -15.90
N ILE A 90 -3.69 12.38 -16.49
CA ILE A 90 -4.52 11.20 -16.20
C ILE A 90 -4.45 10.82 -14.72
N GLY A 91 -3.23 10.72 -14.17
CA GLY A 91 -3.01 10.37 -12.76
C GLY A 91 -3.64 11.37 -11.79
N LEU A 92 -3.57 12.67 -12.08
CA LEU A 92 -4.18 13.73 -11.29
C LEU A 92 -5.71 13.71 -11.40
N LEU A 93 -6.26 13.52 -12.60
CA LEU A 93 -7.72 13.46 -12.81
C LEU A 93 -8.35 12.27 -12.09
N ILE A 94 -7.66 11.13 -12.04
CA ILE A 94 -8.11 9.96 -11.27
C ILE A 94 -7.89 10.21 -9.77
N GLY A 95 -6.75 10.81 -9.41
CA GLY A 95 -6.39 11.11 -8.02
C GLY A 95 -7.23 12.15 -7.32
N ILE A 96 -7.84 13.07 -8.06
CA ILE A 96 -8.69 14.11 -7.49
C ILE A 96 -10.07 13.56 -7.10
N PHE A 97 -10.45 12.38 -7.59
CA PHE A 97 -11.77 11.80 -7.34
C PHE A 97 -12.06 11.59 -5.85
N PRO A 98 -11.17 10.98 -5.02
CA PRO A 98 -11.38 10.93 -3.57
C PRO A 98 -11.46 12.32 -2.92
N ALA A 99 -10.68 13.30 -3.39
CA ALA A 99 -10.71 14.65 -2.85
C ALA A 99 -12.05 15.35 -3.12
N LEU A 100 -12.58 15.26 -4.33
CA LEU A 100 -13.85 15.91 -4.69
C LEU A 100 -15.08 15.11 -4.22
N GLY A 101 -15.01 13.78 -4.28
CA GLY A 101 -16.13 12.90 -3.96
C GLY A 101 -16.26 12.55 -2.48
N ILE A 102 -15.17 12.61 -1.71
CA ILE A 102 -15.16 12.20 -0.29
C ILE A 102 -14.74 13.37 0.60
N LEU A 103 -13.60 14.02 0.32
CA LEU A 103 -13.06 15.04 1.23
C LEU A 103 -13.92 16.31 1.23
N LEU A 104 -14.21 16.86 0.05
CA LEU A 104 -14.91 18.15 -0.09
C LEU A 104 -16.31 18.14 0.54
N PRO A 105 -17.16 17.11 0.35
CA PRO A 105 -18.47 17.06 0.99
C PRO A 105 -18.41 16.90 2.51
N ASN A 106 -17.28 16.42 3.05
CA ASN A 106 -17.11 16.11 4.47
C ASN A 106 -16.19 17.10 5.21
N LEU A 107 -15.90 18.27 4.64
CA LEU A 107 -15.02 19.28 5.28
C LEU A 107 -15.51 19.71 6.67
N LYS A 108 -16.83 19.79 6.88
CA LYS A 108 -17.39 20.12 8.19
C LYS A 108 -16.99 19.08 9.26
N LEU A 109 -17.04 17.79 8.92
CA LEU A 109 -16.60 16.72 9.82
C LEU A 109 -15.13 16.87 10.20
N LEU A 110 -14.28 17.31 9.26
CA LEU A 110 -12.88 17.53 9.57
C LEU A 110 -12.65 18.69 10.53
N ALA A 111 -13.46 19.75 10.43
CA ALA A 111 -13.42 20.89 11.35
C ALA A 111 -13.94 20.51 12.74
N ASP A 112 -15.00 19.69 12.81
CA ASP A 112 -15.62 19.25 14.06
C ASP A 112 -14.72 18.28 14.86
N TYR A 113 -13.81 17.55 14.19
CA TYR A 113 -12.92 16.55 14.80
C TYR A 113 -11.42 16.79 14.52
N PRO A 114 -10.83 17.91 15.00
CA PRO A 114 -9.50 18.36 14.58
C PRO A 114 -8.36 17.39 14.93
N VAL A 115 -8.46 16.66 16.04
CA VAL A 115 -7.45 15.66 16.44
C VAL A 115 -7.44 14.50 15.46
N ILE A 116 -8.62 13.96 15.11
CA ILE A 116 -8.76 12.87 14.14
C ILE A 116 -8.31 13.34 12.76
N THR A 117 -8.65 14.57 12.37
CA THR A 117 -8.21 15.20 11.13
C THR A 117 -6.68 15.29 11.03
N LEU A 118 -6.00 15.68 12.13
CA LEU A 118 -4.54 15.68 12.16
C LEU A 118 -3.97 14.28 11.93
N PHE A 119 -4.52 13.26 12.60
CA PHE A 119 -4.11 11.87 12.38
C PHE A 119 -4.37 11.41 10.94
N LEU A 120 -5.51 11.79 10.36
CA LEU A 120 -5.84 11.47 8.97
C LEU A 120 -4.81 12.07 8.00
N PHE A 121 -4.36 13.31 8.21
CA PHE A 121 -3.31 13.90 7.39
C PHE A 121 -1.95 13.21 7.57
N LEU A 122 -1.60 12.80 8.78
CA LEU A 122 -0.37 12.02 9.02
C LEU A 122 -0.44 10.66 8.29
N VAL A 123 -1.57 9.98 8.37
CA VAL A 123 -1.84 8.74 7.63
C VAL A 123 -1.73 9.00 6.13
N ALA A 124 -2.36 10.06 5.60
CA ALA A 124 -2.31 10.40 4.18
C ALA A 124 -0.90 10.73 3.67
N LEU A 125 0.01 11.18 4.53
CA LEU A 125 1.41 11.43 4.17
C LEU A 125 2.27 10.16 4.20
N ILE A 126 2.04 9.30 5.20
CA ILE A 126 2.87 8.12 5.45
C ILE A 126 2.42 6.93 4.59
N ASN A 127 1.11 6.73 4.47
CA ASN A 127 0.51 5.57 3.81
C ASN A 127 0.98 5.40 2.35
N PRO A 128 1.07 6.46 1.52
CA PRO A 128 1.56 6.32 0.15
C PRO A 128 2.98 5.76 0.05
N LEU A 129 3.85 6.01 1.03
CA LEU A 129 5.22 5.47 1.02
C LEU A 129 5.21 3.94 1.10
N PHE A 130 4.32 3.38 1.92
CA PHE A 130 4.19 1.94 2.09
C PHE A 130 3.36 1.31 0.98
N GLU A 131 2.24 1.93 0.61
CA GLU A 131 1.39 1.42 -0.47
C GLU A 131 2.10 1.43 -1.82
N GLU A 132 2.58 2.59 -2.27
CA GLU A 132 3.27 2.68 -3.56
C GLU A 132 4.59 1.92 -3.52
N GLY A 133 5.34 2.03 -2.43
CA GLY A 133 6.62 1.31 -2.27
C GLY A 133 6.46 -0.21 -2.33
N TYR A 134 5.39 -0.76 -1.76
CA TYR A 134 5.16 -2.20 -1.76
C TYR A 134 4.45 -2.66 -3.04
N TRP A 135 3.29 -2.09 -3.37
CA TRP A 135 2.45 -2.55 -4.48
C TRP A 135 3.02 -2.18 -5.86
N ARG A 136 3.59 -0.98 -6.01
CA ARG A 136 4.12 -0.49 -7.30
C ARG A 136 5.63 -0.55 -7.41
N GLY A 137 6.34 -0.46 -6.28
CA GLY A 137 7.77 -0.72 -6.22
C GLY A 137 8.06 -2.21 -6.18
N LEU A 138 8.02 -2.79 -4.98
CA LEU A 138 8.54 -4.12 -4.69
C LEU A 138 7.88 -5.24 -5.51
N LEU A 139 6.55 -5.27 -5.63
CA LEU A 139 5.87 -6.34 -6.37
C LEU A 139 6.16 -6.28 -7.87
N LEU A 140 6.21 -5.09 -8.47
CA LEU A 140 6.52 -4.95 -9.90
C LEU A 140 7.98 -5.33 -10.19
N ASP A 141 8.91 -4.91 -9.32
CA ASP A 141 10.33 -5.28 -9.41
C ASP A 141 10.52 -6.81 -9.28
N ALA A 142 9.79 -7.45 -8.35
CA ALA A 142 9.80 -8.91 -8.23
C ALA A 142 9.13 -9.61 -9.42
N GLY A 143 8.14 -8.98 -10.06
CA GLY A 143 7.45 -9.51 -11.23
C GLY A 143 8.05 -9.14 -12.58
N LYS A 144 9.26 -8.57 -12.63
CA LYS A 144 9.88 -8.05 -13.87
C LYS A 144 10.04 -9.02 -15.06
N ASP A 145 9.90 -10.33 -14.85
CA ASP A 145 9.99 -11.35 -15.91
C ASP A 145 8.62 -11.68 -16.52
N TYR A 146 7.53 -11.18 -15.92
CA TYR A 146 6.18 -11.35 -16.45
C TYR A 146 5.83 -10.18 -17.38
N PRO A 147 4.85 -10.37 -18.29
CA PRO A 147 4.30 -9.25 -19.04
C PRO A 147 3.85 -8.13 -18.10
N ARG A 148 4.19 -6.88 -18.42
CA ARG A 148 3.93 -5.71 -17.54
C ARG A 148 2.47 -5.61 -17.13
N TRP A 149 1.53 -5.81 -18.06
CA TRP A 149 0.10 -5.77 -17.77
C TRP A 149 -0.31 -6.83 -16.74
N ALA A 150 0.29 -8.02 -16.79
CA ALA A 150 -0.07 -9.12 -15.90
C ALA A 150 0.36 -8.84 -14.46
N ILE A 151 1.57 -8.28 -14.27
CA ILE A 151 2.04 -7.94 -12.93
C ILE A 151 1.32 -6.70 -12.35
N ILE A 152 0.92 -5.75 -13.20
CA ILE A 152 0.07 -4.62 -12.78
C ILE A 152 -1.30 -5.12 -12.32
N LEU A 153 -1.95 -5.99 -13.09
CA LEU A 153 -3.24 -6.57 -12.69
C LEU A 153 -3.12 -7.43 -11.44
N TYR A 154 -2.06 -8.22 -11.32
CA TYR A 154 -1.76 -9.00 -10.12
C TYR A 154 -1.67 -8.10 -8.88
N SER A 155 -0.85 -7.05 -8.95
CA SER A 155 -0.66 -6.11 -7.84
C SER A 155 -1.95 -5.35 -7.52
N THR A 156 -2.67 -4.89 -8.55
CA THR A 156 -3.97 -4.20 -8.41
C THR A 156 -5.01 -5.10 -7.76
N PHE A 157 -5.12 -6.36 -8.18
CA PHE A 157 -6.08 -7.30 -7.63
C PHE A 157 -5.87 -7.49 -6.13
N PHE A 158 -4.63 -7.76 -5.70
CA PHE A 158 -4.35 -7.91 -4.27
C PHE A 158 -4.46 -6.61 -3.49
N PHE A 159 -4.11 -5.47 -4.09
CA PHE A 159 -4.34 -4.16 -3.49
C PHE A 159 -5.83 -3.92 -3.21
N VAL A 160 -6.69 -4.14 -4.20
CA VAL A 160 -8.15 -4.00 -4.04
C VAL A 160 -8.68 -5.01 -3.02
N LEU A 161 -8.25 -6.28 -3.10
CA LEU A 161 -8.67 -7.33 -2.17
C LEU A 161 -8.23 -7.07 -0.72
N SER A 162 -7.09 -6.41 -0.52
CA SER A 162 -6.59 -6.05 0.80
C SER A 162 -7.54 -5.09 1.54
N HIS A 163 -8.29 -4.25 0.82
CA HIS A 163 -9.17 -3.27 1.43
C HIS A 163 -10.35 -3.87 2.19
N PRO A 164 -11.22 -4.72 1.61
CA PRO A 164 -12.27 -5.39 2.38
C PRO A 164 -11.71 -6.29 3.47
N LEU A 165 -10.61 -6.99 3.20
CA LEU A 165 -10.07 -7.97 4.13
C LEU A 165 -9.33 -7.33 5.30
N MET A 166 -8.74 -6.15 5.16
CA MET A 166 -8.03 -5.49 6.26
C MET A 166 -8.87 -4.35 6.82
N TRP A 167 -9.13 -3.34 6.01
CA TRP A 167 -9.83 -2.12 6.43
C TRP A 167 -11.35 -2.31 6.54
N GLY A 168 -11.93 -3.22 5.73
CA GLY A 168 -13.36 -3.53 5.71
C GLY A 168 -13.87 -4.24 6.96
N VAL A 169 -12.98 -4.74 7.82
CA VAL A 169 -13.34 -5.36 9.11
C VAL A 169 -14.07 -4.37 10.01
N PHE A 170 -13.63 -3.10 10.05
CA PHE A 170 -14.23 -2.06 10.88
C PHE A 170 -14.80 -0.88 10.06
N SER A 171 -14.55 -0.82 8.74
CA SER A 171 -15.00 0.29 7.90
C SER A 171 -16.07 -0.13 6.89
N ILE A 172 -17.24 0.51 6.95
CA ILE A 172 -18.31 0.33 5.95
C ILE A 172 -17.87 0.84 4.57
N ALA A 173 -17.13 1.94 4.52
CA ALA A 173 -16.64 2.51 3.27
C ALA A 173 -15.74 1.53 2.49
N ASN A 174 -14.87 0.80 3.20
CA ASN A 174 -14.00 -0.24 2.63
C ASN A 174 -14.75 -1.53 2.26
N ARG A 175 -16.07 -1.60 2.51
CA ARG A 175 -16.94 -2.67 2.04
C ARG A 175 -17.77 -2.30 0.81
N SER A 176 -17.64 -1.06 0.32
CA SER A 176 -18.46 -0.56 -0.78
C SER A 176 -17.89 -0.94 -2.15
N VAL A 177 -18.80 -1.23 -3.09
CA VAL A 177 -18.43 -1.52 -4.49
C VAL A 177 -17.77 -0.30 -5.15
N GLN A 178 -18.23 0.90 -4.79
CA GLN A 178 -17.66 2.17 -5.27
C GLN A 178 -16.18 2.29 -4.89
N MET A 179 -15.82 1.91 -3.66
CA MET A 179 -14.42 1.88 -3.23
C MET A 179 -13.61 0.90 -4.08
N TYR A 180 -14.12 -0.31 -4.32
CA TYR A 180 -13.39 -1.31 -5.12
C TYR A 180 -13.14 -0.87 -6.55
N ILE A 181 -14.14 -0.29 -7.21
CA ILE A 181 -14.00 0.24 -8.57
C ILE A 181 -12.95 1.35 -8.59
N THR A 182 -13.04 2.27 -7.63
CA THR A 182 -12.11 3.41 -7.51
C THR A 182 -10.68 2.93 -7.32
N LEU A 183 -10.44 2.02 -6.36
CA LEU A 183 -9.12 1.44 -6.09
C LEU A 183 -8.59 0.60 -7.26
N PHE A 184 -9.45 -0.07 -8.00
CA PHE A 184 -9.04 -0.84 -9.18
C PHE A 184 -8.54 0.09 -10.29
N ILE A 185 -9.28 1.17 -10.57
CA ILE A 185 -8.88 2.18 -11.56
C ILE A 185 -7.59 2.87 -11.12
N MET A 186 -7.55 3.34 -9.87
CA MET A 186 -6.37 3.97 -9.30
C MET A 186 -5.18 3.02 -9.35
N GLY A 187 -5.39 1.74 -9.03
CA GLY A 187 -4.30 0.78 -8.98
C GLY A 187 -3.70 0.39 -10.33
N ILE A 188 -4.45 0.55 -11.42
CA ILE A 188 -3.93 0.40 -12.77
C ILE A 188 -3.14 1.64 -13.21
N VAL A 189 -3.58 2.82 -12.79
CA VAL A 189 -3.05 4.10 -13.29
C VAL A 189 -1.85 4.61 -12.49
N TRP A 190 -1.88 4.44 -11.18
CA TRP A 190 -0.81 4.78 -10.25
C TRP A 190 0.14 3.60 -10.10
#